data_AF-A0AAV7KZ72-F1
#
_entry.id   AF-A0AAV7KZ72-F1
#
_cell.length_a   1.000
_cell.length_b   1.000
_cell.length_c   1.000
_cell.angle_alpha   90.00
_cell.angle_beta   90.00
_cell.angle_gamma   90.00
#
_symmetry.space_group_name_H-M   'P 1'
#
loop_
_entity.id
_entity.type
_entity.pdbx_description
1 polymer ?
#
loop_
_entity_poly.entity_id
_entity_poly.type
_entity_poly.pdbx_seq_one_letter_code
_entity_poly.pdbx_strand_id
1 'polypeptide(L)'
;MVSLLCTVSAVLLIALVAPRKRWWIGVLKYSGRYFVFRLSVGGYRRGVCFYRHGGRSVKVAVYVGSFRHGRNPICFSAGLFAAIRTLQAEVHQLKEKNAGLHTWLEDTEGSSSRNDICLVGIPEKEEGMEVGCLWKPDAELSTQFVIERAHRVPGTIPKLGSRLRPLLARILNFRDQDAILRMASMQHPLHIANHKIWISPDAQEVQVRHKSFGKVQGEFQRRNLQYTMIFQAGLKVIAEGLWLWFFDAPEEAWEWLEAGTRW
;
A
#
# COMPACT_ATOMS: atom_id res chain seq x y z
N MET A 1 -4.45 -58.39 -19.22
CA MET A 1 -4.03 -57.96 -17.87
C MET A 1 -3.71 -56.46 -17.75
N VAL A 2 -3.09 -55.80 -18.75
CA VAL A 2 -2.67 -54.38 -18.64
C VAL A 2 -3.84 -53.38 -18.59
N SER A 3 -4.97 -53.63 -19.28
CA SER A 3 -6.13 -52.73 -19.22
C SER A 3 -6.81 -52.72 -17.85
N LEU A 4 -6.94 -53.89 -17.22
CA LEU A 4 -7.50 -54.06 -15.88
C LEU A 4 -6.68 -53.33 -14.82
N LEU A 5 -5.35 -53.43 -14.87
CA LEU A 5 -4.46 -52.70 -13.96
C LEU A 5 -4.60 -51.18 -14.13
N CYS A 6 -4.68 -50.67 -15.36
CA CYS A 6 -4.86 -49.24 -15.61
C CYS A 6 -6.24 -48.73 -15.16
N THR A 7 -7.32 -49.50 -15.35
CA THR A 7 -8.65 -49.14 -14.85
C THR A 7 -8.70 -49.12 -13.33
N VAL A 8 -8.05 -50.09 -12.67
CA VAL A 8 -8.00 -50.16 -11.20
C VAL A 8 -7.19 -48.99 -10.63
N SER A 9 -6.04 -48.64 -11.22
CA SER A 9 -5.26 -47.47 -10.81
C SER A 9 -6.01 -46.14 -11.03
N ALA A 10 -6.75 -46.00 -12.13
CA ALA A 10 -7.57 -44.81 -12.39
C ALA A 10 -8.70 -44.66 -11.36
N VAL A 11 -9.40 -45.76 -11.04
CA VAL A 11 -10.46 -45.79 -10.04
C VAL A 11 -9.93 -45.43 -8.65
N LEU A 12 -8.79 -46.00 -8.23
CA LEU A 12 -8.16 -45.71 -6.94
C LEU A 12 -7.72 -44.23 -6.81
N LEU A 13 -7.11 -43.68 -7.86
CA LEU A 13 -6.60 -42.31 -7.85
C LEU A 13 -7.74 -41.27 -7.75
N ILE A 14 -8.91 -41.57 -8.34
CA ILE A 14 -10.08 -40.70 -8.31
C ILE A 14 -10.85 -40.84 -6.99
N ALA A 15 -10.93 -42.05 -6.42
CA ALA A 15 -11.49 -42.28 -5.10
C ALA A 15 -10.74 -41.48 -4.00
N LEU A 16 -9.43 -41.30 -4.15
CA LEU A 16 -8.61 -40.46 -3.27
C LEU A 16 -8.86 -38.96 -3.43
N VAL A 17 -9.19 -38.50 -4.64
CA VAL A 17 -9.37 -37.06 -4.94
C VAL A 17 -10.78 -36.56 -4.66
N ALA A 18 -11.81 -37.43 -4.74
CA ALA A 18 -13.21 -37.02 -4.53
C ALA A 18 -14.11 -38.14 -3.97
N PRO A 19 -13.92 -38.57 -2.70
CA PRO A 19 -14.61 -39.73 -2.13
C PRO A 19 -16.13 -39.58 -1.95
N ARG A 20 -16.64 -38.34 -1.93
CA ARG A 20 -18.06 -38.04 -1.60
C ARG A 20 -18.96 -37.70 -2.79
N LYS A 21 -18.51 -37.82 -4.05
CA LYS A 21 -19.31 -37.49 -5.24
C LYS A 21 -19.62 -38.74 -6.07
N ARG A 22 -20.82 -38.84 -6.66
CA ARG A 22 -21.12 -39.87 -7.69
C ARG A 22 -20.27 -39.58 -8.93
N TRP A 23 -19.50 -40.57 -9.36
CA TRP A 23 -18.65 -40.50 -10.55
C TRP A 23 -18.92 -41.65 -11.52
N TRP A 24 -18.63 -41.43 -12.80
CA TRP A 24 -18.75 -42.41 -13.88
C TRP A 24 -17.48 -42.41 -14.73
N ILE A 25 -16.97 -43.61 -15.06
CA ILE A 25 -15.80 -43.81 -15.91
C ILE A 25 -16.23 -44.56 -17.18
N GLY A 26 -15.94 -43.99 -18.35
CA GLY A 26 -16.09 -44.65 -19.64
C GLY A 26 -14.77 -44.68 -20.40
N VAL A 27 -14.42 -45.82 -21.01
CA VAL A 27 -13.25 -45.90 -21.91
C VAL A 27 -13.63 -45.25 -23.25
N LEU A 28 -12.90 -44.22 -23.66
CA LEU A 28 -13.18 -43.49 -24.90
C LEU A 28 -12.41 -44.03 -26.10
N LYS A 29 -11.13 -44.38 -25.91
CA LYS A 29 -10.27 -44.89 -27.00
C LYS A 29 -9.07 -45.65 -26.43
N TYR A 30 -8.73 -46.75 -27.09
CA TYR A 30 -7.48 -47.49 -26.89
C TYR A 30 -6.66 -47.46 -28.19
N SER A 31 -5.39 -47.06 -28.10
CA SER A 31 -4.50 -46.94 -29.26
C SER A 31 -3.14 -47.58 -29.00
N GLY A 32 -3.05 -48.68 -28.22
CA GLY A 32 -1.80 -49.42 -27.94
C GLY A 32 -0.70 -48.67 -27.15
N ARG A 33 -0.69 -47.34 -27.19
CA ARG A 33 0.27 -46.41 -26.58
C ARG A 33 -0.37 -45.53 -25.50
N TYR A 34 -1.68 -45.36 -25.54
CA TYR A 34 -2.45 -44.59 -24.55
C TYR A 34 -3.87 -45.12 -24.37
N PHE A 35 -4.40 -44.90 -23.16
CA PHE A 35 -5.80 -45.09 -22.80
C PHE A 35 -6.43 -43.73 -22.52
N VAL A 36 -7.56 -43.43 -23.16
CA VAL A 36 -8.35 -42.24 -22.84
C VAL A 36 -9.59 -42.67 -22.07
N PHE A 37 -9.76 -42.12 -20.87
CA PHE A 37 -10.95 -42.31 -20.05
C PHE A 37 -11.73 -41.00 -19.96
N ARG A 38 -13.05 -41.12 -20.05
CA ARG A 38 -13.99 -40.06 -19.72
C ARG A 38 -14.35 -40.19 -18.25
N LEU A 39 -14.10 -39.16 -17.47
CA LEU A 39 -14.54 -39.06 -16.10
C LEU A 39 -15.68 -38.03 -16.00
N SER A 40 -16.82 -38.44 -15.45
CA SER A 40 -17.89 -37.52 -15.08
C SER A 40 -18.00 -37.46 -13.56
N VAL A 41 -17.88 -36.29 -12.96
CA VAL A 41 -18.04 -36.10 -11.50
C VAL A 41 -19.04 -34.96 -11.27
N GLY A 42 -20.23 -35.28 -10.73
CA GLY A 42 -21.24 -34.28 -10.35
C GLY A 42 -21.63 -33.31 -11.48
N GLY A 43 -21.83 -33.81 -12.70
CA GLY A 43 -22.21 -32.99 -13.88
C GLY A 43 -21.02 -32.38 -14.66
N TYR A 44 -19.82 -32.38 -14.09
CA TYR A 44 -18.61 -31.91 -14.76
C TYR A 44 -17.94 -33.04 -15.55
N ARG A 45 -17.79 -32.84 -16.86
CA ARG A 45 -17.10 -33.79 -17.76
C ARG A 45 -15.61 -33.43 -17.83
N ARG A 46 -14.73 -34.32 -17.35
CA ARG A 46 -13.27 -34.20 -17.50
C ARG A 46 -12.72 -35.39 -18.27
N GLY A 47 -11.73 -35.14 -19.13
CA GLY A 47 -11.02 -36.20 -19.85
C GLY A 47 -9.72 -36.52 -19.13
N VAL A 48 -9.45 -37.81 -18.87
CA VAL A 48 -8.16 -38.25 -18.34
C VAL A 48 -7.49 -39.14 -19.38
N CYS A 49 -6.31 -38.76 -19.86
CA CYS A 49 -5.52 -39.62 -20.74
C CYS A 49 -4.34 -40.20 -19.99
N PHE A 50 -4.15 -41.51 -20.11
CA PHE A 50 -2.98 -42.23 -19.63
C PHE A 50 -2.16 -42.59 -20.84
N TYR A 51 -0.89 -42.23 -20.88
CA TYR A 51 0.00 -42.65 -21.97
C TYR A 51 1.27 -43.31 -21.42
N ARG A 52 1.76 -44.28 -22.18
CA ARG A 52 2.98 -45.04 -21.88
C ARG A 52 4.14 -44.37 -22.60
N HIS A 53 5.05 -43.74 -21.85
CA HIS A 53 6.29 -43.20 -22.39
C HIS A 53 7.45 -44.15 -22.03
N GLY A 54 8.12 -44.73 -23.03
CA GLY A 54 9.38 -45.45 -22.81
C GLY A 54 9.29 -46.72 -21.95
N GLY A 55 8.23 -47.52 -22.09
CA GLY A 55 8.20 -48.90 -21.58
C GLY A 55 7.97 -49.08 -20.07
N ARG A 56 8.30 -48.12 -19.19
CA ARG A 56 8.33 -48.33 -17.73
C ARG A 56 7.41 -47.45 -16.87
N SER A 57 6.83 -46.35 -17.40
CA SER A 57 6.02 -45.43 -16.58
C SER A 57 4.72 -45.03 -17.28
N VAL A 58 3.60 -45.17 -16.57
CA VAL A 58 2.29 -44.64 -16.99
C VAL A 58 2.22 -43.20 -16.47
N LYS A 59 2.19 -42.22 -17.37
CA LYS A 59 1.95 -40.81 -17.01
C LYS A 59 0.46 -40.53 -17.11
N VAL A 60 -0.10 -39.92 -16.06
CA VAL A 60 -1.50 -39.50 -15.99
C VAL A 60 -1.58 -38.03 -16.37
N ALA A 61 -2.29 -37.72 -17.45
CA ALA A 61 -2.61 -36.35 -17.82
C ALA A 61 -4.12 -36.12 -17.62
N VAL A 62 -4.45 -35.21 -16.70
CA VAL A 62 -5.83 -34.81 -16.41
C VAL A 62 -6.10 -33.52 -17.17
N TYR A 63 -7.10 -33.53 -18.06
CA TYR A 63 -7.49 -32.37 -18.84
C TYR A 63 -8.83 -31.80 -18.35
N VAL A 64 -8.91 -30.48 -18.30
CA VAL A 64 -10.15 -29.74 -18.07
C VAL A 64 -10.50 -29.05 -19.39
N GLY A 65 -11.37 -29.67 -20.19
CA GLY A 65 -11.83 -29.11 -21.47
C GLY A 65 -12.34 -30.15 -22.49
N SER A 66 -12.99 -29.65 -23.55
CA SER A 66 -13.53 -30.46 -24.66
C SER A 66 -12.42 -30.92 -25.61
N PHE A 67 -12.21 -32.23 -25.72
CA PHE A 67 -11.26 -32.84 -26.66
C PHE A 67 -11.75 -32.67 -28.11
N ARG A 68 -11.09 -31.81 -28.92
CA ARG A 68 -11.27 -31.77 -30.38
C ARG A 68 -10.23 -32.67 -31.05
N HIS A 69 -10.68 -33.54 -31.96
CA HIS A 69 -9.83 -34.48 -32.71
C HIS A 69 -8.68 -33.74 -33.43
N GLY A 70 -7.46 -34.27 -33.36
CA GLY A 70 -6.34 -33.85 -34.21
C GLY A 70 -5.34 -32.84 -33.63
N ARG A 71 -5.54 -32.31 -32.41
CA ARG A 71 -4.51 -31.48 -31.74
C ARG A 71 -3.77 -32.30 -30.68
N ASN A 72 -2.44 -32.29 -30.74
CA ASN A 72 -1.60 -32.86 -29.68
C ASN A 72 -1.98 -32.21 -28.34
N PRO A 73 -2.25 -33.00 -27.30
CA PRO A 73 -2.59 -32.43 -26.01
C PRO A 73 -1.41 -31.62 -25.47
N ILE A 74 -1.69 -30.41 -24.99
CA ILE A 74 -0.71 -29.59 -24.27
C ILE A 74 -0.51 -30.27 -22.91
N CYS A 75 0.57 -31.05 -22.79
CA CYS A 75 0.96 -31.69 -21.53
C CYS A 75 1.61 -30.63 -20.64
N PHE A 76 0.83 -30.00 -19.76
CA PHE A 76 1.42 -29.27 -18.64
C PHE A 76 2.10 -30.28 -17.73
N SER A 77 3.43 -30.30 -17.73
CA SER A 77 4.20 -31.19 -16.87
C SER A 77 3.90 -30.83 -15.41
N ALA A 78 3.84 -31.83 -14.52
CA ALA A 78 3.70 -31.58 -13.07
C ALA A 78 4.77 -30.59 -12.54
N GLY A 79 5.93 -30.55 -13.20
CA GLY A 79 6.99 -29.57 -12.93
C GLY A 79 6.57 -28.12 -13.21
N LEU A 80 5.78 -27.85 -14.25
CA LEU A 80 5.31 -26.49 -14.51
C LEU A 80 4.32 -26.01 -13.45
N PHE A 81 3.41 -26.87 -13.00
CA PHE A 81 2.49 -26.53 -11.91
C PHE A 81 3.21 -26.32 -10.58
N ALA A 82 4.23 -27.12 -10.27
CA ALA A 82 5.06 -26.92 -9.10
C ALA A 82 5.80 -25.56 -9.17
N ALA A 83 6.42 -25.25 -10.31
CA ALA A 83 7.11 -23.98 -10.52
C ALA A 83 6.19 -22.75 -10.42
N ILE A 84 4.96 -22.84 -10.96
CA ILE A 84 3.97 -21.76 -10.82
C ILE A 84 3.62 -21.54 -9.35
N ARG A 85 3.45 -22.60 -8.56
CA ARG A 85 3.12 -22.49 -7.14
C ARG A 85 4.27 -21.90 -6.31
N THR A 86 5.51 -22.31 -6.59
CA THR A 86 6.67 -21.73 -5.89
C THR A 86 6.82 -20.25 -6.23
N LEU A 87 6.68 -19.87 -7.50
CA LEU A 87 6.69 -18.47 -7.93
C LEU A 87 5.57 -17.65 -7.28
N GLN A 88 4.37 -18.21 -7.15
CA GLN A 88 3.27 -17.53 -6.46
C GLN A 88 3.58 -17.29 -4.99
N ALA A 89 4.19 -18.27 -4.30
CA ALA A 89 4.61 -18.12 -2.91
C ALA A 89 5.72 -17.07 -2.75
N GLU A 90 6.71 -17.07 -3.64
CA GLU A 90 7.80 -16.07 -3.65
C GLU A 90 7.26 -14.66 -3.89
N VAL A 91 6.36 -14.48 -4.86
CA VAL A 91 5.71 -13.18 -5.13
C VAL A 91 4.92 -12.72 -3.91
N HIS A 92 4.21 -13.61 -3.22
CA HIS A 92 3.49 -13.25 -2.02
C HIS A 92 4.44 -12.79 -0.90
N GLN A 93 5.52 -13.54 -0.66
CA GLN A 93 6.53 -13.20 0.33
C GLN A 93 7.24 -11.87 0.01
N LEU A 94 7.52 -11.61 -1.27
CA LEU A 94 8.12 -10.34 -1.71
C LEU A 94 7.16 -9.17 -1.50
N LYS A 95 5.86 -9.36 -1.75
CA LYS A 95 4.85 -8.32 -1.47
C LYS A 95 4.77 -7.99 0.01
N GLU A 96 4.78 -8.99 0.88
CA GLU A 96 4.77 -8.78 2.34
C GLU A 96 6.02 -8.04 2.81
N LYS A 97 7.20 -8.46 2.34
CA LYS A 97 8.46 -7.79 2.67
C LYS A 97 8.49 -6.35 2.18
N ASN A 98 8.05 -6.10 0.95
CA ASN A 98 7.98 -4.74 0.41
C ASN A 98 7.02 -3.87 1.22
N ALA A 99 5.84 -4.38 1.59
CA ALA A 99 4.91 -3.66 2.44
C ALA A 99 5.55 -3.28 3.79
N GLY A 100 6.23 -4.22 4.45
CA GLY A 100 6.94 -3.94 5.71
C GLY A 100 8.07 -2.92 5.56
N LEU A 101 8.82 -2.96 4.45
CA LEU A 101 9.86 -1.97 4.15
C LEU A 101 9.28 -0.58 3.91
N HIS A 102 8.15 -0.48 3.20
CA HIS A 102 7.46 0.79 2.99
C HIS A 102 7.00 1.41 4.30
N THR A 103 6.34 0.64 5.17
CA THR A 103 5.92 1.12 6.49
C THR A 103 7.11 1.60 7.32
N TRP A 104 8.20 0.82 7.36
CA TRP A 104 9.40 1.22 8.11
C TRP A 104 10.07 2.49 7.56
N LEU A 105 10.10 2.65 6.23
CA LEU A 105 10.60 3.86 5.59
C LEU A 105 9.75 5.07 5.96
N GLU A 106 8.43 4.95 5.88
CA GLU A 106 7.49 6.02 6.25
C GLU A 106 7.65 6.45 7.71
N ASP A 107 7.77 5.49 8.63
CA ASP A 107 7.98 5.76 10.06
C ASP A 107 9.32 6.45 10.32
N THR A 108 10.38 5.98 9.66
CA THR A 108 11.73 6.53 9.80
C THR A 108 11.82 7.94 9.22
N GLU A 109 11.24 8.15 8.04
CA GLU A 109 11.19 9.45 7.37
C GLU A 109 10.34 10.44 8.17
N GLY A 110 9.17 10.01 8.65
CA GLY A 110 8.29 10.83 9.48
C GLY A 110 8.94 11.24 10.81
N SER A 111 9.65 10.32 11.47
CA SER A 111 10.36 10.60 12.72
C SER A 111 11.56 11.54 12.49
N SER A 112 12.35 11.28 11.44
CA SER A 112 13.53 12.11 11.13
C SER A 112 13.19 13.51 10.63
N SER A 113 12.04 13.67 9.97
CA SER A 113 11.55 14.96 9.46
C SER A 113 10.71 15.74 10.48
N ARG A 114 10.45 15.17 11.67
CA ARG A 114 9.61 15.80 12.70
C ARG A 114 10.15 17.14 13.18
N ASN A 115 11.46 17.28 13.18
CA ASN A 115 12.14 18.49 13.59
C ASN A 115 12.39 19.47 12.43
N ASP A 116 12.04 19.07 11.21
CA ASP A 116 12.32 19.82 9.99
C ASP A 116 11.11 20.72 9.64
N ILE A 117 11.41 21.99 9.37
CA ILE A 117 10.46 23.01 8.93
C ILE A 117 10.88 23.55 7.57
N CYS A 118 9.87 23.84 6.75
CA CYS A 118 10.00 24.41 5.43
C CYS A 118 9.44 25.84 5.45
N LEU A 119 10.30 26.79 5.12
CA LEU A 119 10.01 28.22 5.08
C LEU A 119 9.92 28.66 3.62
N VAL A 120 8.77 29.20 3.22
CA VAL A 120 8.53 29.66 1.85
C VAL A 120 8.30 31.17 1.85
N GLY A 121 8.97 31.88 0.94
CA GLY A 121 8.82 33.33 0.77
C GLY A 121 9.99 34.16 1.32
N ILE A 122 11.03 33.52 1.87
CA ILE A 122 12.25 34.21 2.32
C ILE A 122 13.07 34.63 1.09
N PRO A 123 13.41 35.93 0.91
CA PRO A 123 14.26 36.40 -0.17
C PRO A 123 15.61 35.69 -0.23
N GLU A 124 16.12 35.44 -1.43
CA GLU A 124 17.43 34.81 -1.62
C GLU A 124 18.53 35.73 -1.04
N LYS A 125 19.55 35.14 -0.39
CA LYS A 125 20.66 35.85 0.31
C LYS A 125 20.30 36.53 1.64
N GLU A 126 19.06 36.42 2.13
CA GLU A 126 18.63 36.88 3.46
C GLU A 126 18.50 35.72 4.47
N GLU A 127 19.37 34.72 4.36
CA GLU A 127 19.27 33.45 5.11
C GLU A 127 19.96 33.49 6.49
N GLY A 128 20.42 34.67 6.90
CA GLY A 128 21.23 34.87 8.10
C GLY A 128 20.42 34.99 9.39
N MET A 129 20.93 35.82 10.31
CA MET A 129 20.43 36.00 11.67
C MET A 129 18.92 36.32 11.75
N GLU A 130 18.34 36.91 10.70
CA GLU A 130 16.92 37.28 10.65
C GLU A 130 15.97 36.08 10.71
N VAL A 131 16.37 34.91 10.21
CA VAL A 131 15.53 33.70 10.25
C VAL A 131 15.27 33.29 11.70
N GLY A 132 16.30 33.38 12.56
CA GLY A 132 16.17 33.09 13.98
C GLY A 132 15.37 34.14 14.76
N CYS A 133 15.15 35.33 14.19
CA CYS A 133 14.33 36.38 14.78
C CYS A 133 12.84 36.24 14.44
N LEU A 134 12.48 35.44 13.42
CA LEU A 134 11.11 35.29 12.93
C LEU A 134 10.10 34.87 14.02
N TRP A 135 10.53 33.99 14.91
CA TRP A 135 9.64 33.30 15.85
C TRP A 135 9.94 33.59 17.32
N LYS A 136 11.05 34.28 17.62
CA LYS A 136 11.43 34.62 19.01
C LYS A 136 10.45 35.52 19.76
N PRO A 137 9.77 36.51 19.14
CA PRO A 137 8.89 37.39 19.91
C PRO A 137 7.57 36.73 20.31
N ASP A 138 7.07 35.79 19.51
CA ASP A 138 5.68 35.32 19.61
C ASP A 138 5.53 33.82 19.89
N ALA A 139 6.57 33.02 19.71
CA ALA A 139 6.53 31.60 20.07
C ALA A 139 7.06 31.38 21.50
N GLU A 140 6.35 30.58 22.28
CA GLU A 140 6.79 30.07 23.59
C GLU A 140 7.93 29.06 23.40
N LEU A 141 9.11 29.55 23.04
CA LEU A 141 10.29 28.74 22.81
C LEU A 141 11.03 28.41 24.09
N SER A 142 11.70 27.27 24.09
CA SER A 142 12.61 26.92 25.17
C SER A 142 13.76 27.93 25.28
N THR A 143 14.29 28.10 26.50
CA THR A 143 15.46 28.95 26.77
C THR A 143 16.70 28.49 25.98
N GLN A 144 16.72 27.24 25.53
CA GLN A 144 17.80 26.61 24.76
C GLN A 144 17.42 26.41 23.29
N PHE A 145 16.60 27.30 22.73
CA PHE A 145 16.22 27.23 21.32
C PHE A 145 17.46 27.27 20.41
N VAL A 146 17.64 26.20 19.61
CA VAL A 146 18.76 26.04 18.67
C VAL A 146 18.24 25.54 17.33
N ILE A 147 18.69 26.18 16.26
CA ILE A 147 18.57 25.69 14.88
C ILE A 147 19.82 24.87 14.59
N GLU A 148 19.67 23.58 14.29
CA GLU A 148 20.81 22.71 13.98
C GLU A 148 21.41 23.01 12.60
N ARG A 149 20.52 23.21 11.62
CA ARG A 149 20.89 23.48 10.23
C ARG A 149 19.79 24.31 9.57
N ALA A 150 20.19 25.22 8.70
CA ALA A 150 19.28 25.94 7.80
C ALA A 150 19.96 26.03 6.43
N HIS A 151 19.28 25.54 5.38
CA HIS A 151 19.81 25.51 4.03
C HIS A 151 18.69 25.56 3.00
N ARG A 152 18.97 26.12 1.83
CA ARG A 152 18.03 26.08 0.70
C ARG A 152 18.03 24.71 0.04
N VAL A 153 16.91 24.39 -0.59
CA VAL A 153 16.83 23.25 -1.51
C VAL A 153 17.89 23.43 -2.61
N PRO A 154 18.74 22.41 -2.87
CA PRO A 154 19.74 22.46 -3.93
C PRO A 154 19.09 22.73 -5.30
N GLY A 155 19.69 23.63 -6.08
CA GLY A 155 19.19 23.97 -7.41
C GLY A 155 19.68 25.33 -7.91
N THR A 156 19.34 25.66 -9.16
CA THR A 156 19.65 26.96 -9.74
C THR A 156 18.88 28.07 -9.03
N ILE A 157 19.53 29.19 -8.79
CA ILE A 157 18.89 30.37 -8.20
C ILE A 157 17.77 30.82 -9.16
N PRO A 158 16.52 30.97 -8.67
CA PRO A 158 15.41 31.40 -9.50
C PRO A 158 15.65 32.80 -10.06
N LYS A 159 15.13 33.06 -11.27
CA LYS A 159 15.18 34.39 -11.89
C LYS A 159 14.37 35.39 -11.05
N LEU A 160 14.74 36.66 -11.12
CA LEU A 160 14.02 37.73 -10.44
C LEU A 160 12.52 37.70 -10.84
N GLY A 161 11.63 37.74 -9.85
CA GLY A 161 10.18 37.63 -10.05
C GLY A 161 9.63 36.20 -10.15
N SER A 162 10.48 35.17 -10.12
CA SER A 162 10.06 33.77 -10.00
C SER A 162 9.90 33.35 -8.53
N ARG A 163 9.25 32.20 -8.28
CA ARG A 163 9.06 31.68 -6.92
C ARG A 163 10.42 31.45 -6.23
N LEU A 164 10.58 32.03 -5.04
CA LEU A 164 11.75 31.87 -4.19
C LEU A 164 11.90 30.41 -3.73
N ARG A 165 13.14 29.91 -3.61
CA ARG A 165 13.37 28.53 -3.16
C ARG A 165 12.97 28.38 -1.70
N PRO A 166 12.40 27.25 -1.27
CA PRO A 166 12.17 27.03 0.15
C PRO A 166 13.49 26.96 0.93
N LEU A 167 13.48 27.49 2.15
CA LEU A 167 14.53 27.31 3.14
C LEU A 167 14.11 26.18 4.08
N LEU A 168 14.92 25.13 4.15
CA LEU A 168 14.73 23.99 5.03
C LEU A 168 15.57 24.21 6.29
N ALA A 169 14.91 24.23 7.45
CA ALA A 169 15.57 24.37 8.74
C ALA A 169 15.22 23.20 9.65
N ARG A 170 16.21 22.70 10.39
CA ARG A 170 16.03 21.69 11.44
C ARG A 170 16.15 22.35 12.79
N ILE A 171 15.13 22.18 13.60
CA ILE A 171 15.11 22.63 15.00
C ILE A 171 15.62 21.49 15.88
N LEU A 172 16.46 21.79 16.87
CA LEU A 172 17.01 20.75 17.76
C LEU A 172 15.90 20.00 18.53
N ASN A 173 14.88 20.73 18.99
CA ASN A 173 13.81 20.20 19.82
C ASN A 173 12.46 20.22 19.09
N PHE A 174 11.77 19.09 19.08
CA PHE A 174 10.44 18.96 18.47
C PHE A 174 9.40 19.88 19.13
N ARG A 175 9.54 20.18 20.43
CA ARG A 175 8.58 21.05 21.15
C ARG A 175 8.64 22.49 20.65
N ASP A 176 9.85 22.96 20.37
CA ASP A 176 10.08 24.30 19.83
C ASP A 176 9.57 24.36 18.39
N GLN A 177 9.81 23.31 17.59
CA GLN A 177 9.26 23.20 16.23
C GLN A 177 7.73 23.28 16.23
N ASP A 178 7.06 22.53 17.12
CA ASP A 178 5.62 22.47 17.25
C ASP A 178 5.05 23.82 17.74
N ALA A 179 5.75 24.51 18.65
CA ALA A 179 5.40 25.88 19.05
C ALA A 179 5.49 26.87 17.88
N ILE A 180 6.55 26.80 17.06
CA ILE A 180 6.71 27.63 15.86
C ILE A 180 5.56 27.37 14.88
N LEU A 181 5.23 26.11 14.62
CA LEU A 181 4.15 25.75 13.70
C LEU A 181 2.77 26.19 14.21
N ARG A 182 2.50 26.05 15.51
CA ARG A 182 1.28 26.58 16.13
C ARG A 182 1.17 28.08 15.97
N MET A 183 2.23 28.81 16.32
CA MET A 183 2.29 30.26 16.15
C MET A 183 2.04 30.65 14.68
N ALA A 184 2.73 29.98 13.74
CA ALA A 184 2.60 30.26 12.32
C ALA A 184 1.18 30.01 11.78
N SER A 185 0.47 29.01 12.33
CA SER A 185 -0.93 28.73 11.98
C SER A 185 -1.87 29.82 12.52
N MET A 186 -1.64 30.29 13.74
CA MET A 186 -2.48 31.31 14.40
C MET A 186 -2.27 32.71 13.82
N GLN A 187 -1.05 33.05 13.45
CA GLN A 187 -0.65 34.40 13.01
C GLN A 187 -0.51 34.51 11.50
N HIS A 188 -1.01 33.53 10.74
CA HIS A 188 -0.89 33.54 9.29
C HIS A 188 -1.68 34.73 8.68
N PRO A 189 -1.08 35.55 7.78
CA PRO A 189 0.28 35.45 7.26
C PRO A 189 1.38 36.22 8.02
N LEU A 190 2.55 35.57 8.14
CA LEU A 190 3.77 36.17 8.67
C LEU A 190 4.45 37.05 7.62
N HIS A 191 5.12 38.12 8.07
CA HIS A 191 5.83 39.04 7.19
C HIS A 191 7.27 39.30 7.67
N ILE A 192 8.26 39.20 6.78
CA ILE A 192 9.62 39.76 6.97
C ILE A 192 9.89 40.77 5.87
N ALA A 193 10.39 41.95 6.21
CA ALA A 193 10.84 42.94 5.23
C ALA A 193 9.83 43.14 4.07
N ASN A 194 8.53 43.17 4.41
CA ASN A 194 7.40 43.29 3.49
C ASN A 194 7.12 42.07 2.57
N HIS A 195 7.74 40.92 2.83
CA HIS A 195 7.52 39.66 2.13
C HIS A 195 6.63 38.72 2.96
N LYS A 196 5.64 38.12 2.29
CA LYS A 196 4.73 37.13 2.89
C LYS A 196 5.45 35.78 3.06
N ILE A 197 5.46 35.27 4.28
CA ILE A 197 6.15 34.03 4.63
C ILE A 197 5.16 32.97 5.10
N TRP A 198 5.45 31.75 4.70
CA TRP A 198 4.72 30.54 5.07
C TRP A 198 5.67 29.58 5.76
N ILE A 199 5.28 29.08 6.93
CA ILE A 199 5.99 28.01 7.63
C ILE A 199 5.12 26.75 7.57
N SER A 200 5.71 25.64 7.18
CA SER A 200 5.05 24.33 7.17
C SER A 200 6.01 23.22 7.61
N PRO A 201 5.52 22.07 8.09
CA PRO A 201 6.36 20.89 8.30
C PRO A 201 7.00 20.42 6.98
N ASP A 202 8.23 19.91 7.02
CA ASP A 202 8.97 19.42 5.83
C ASP A 202 8.66 17.96 5.46
N ALA A 203 7.79 17.28 6.21
CA ALA A 203 7.46 15.87 5.96
C ALA A 203 6.56 15.71 4.72
N GLN A 204 7.15 15.42 3.56
CA GLN A 204 6.43 15.30 2.28
C GLN A 204 5.35 14.21 2.30
N GLU A 205 5.66 13.04 2.87
CA GLU A 205 4.69 11.94 3.01
C GLU A 205 3.50 12.33 3.90
N VAL A 206 3.78 13.03 5.01
CA VAL A 206 2.73 13.55 5.90
C VAL A 206 1.86 14.58 5.17
N GLN A 207 2.44 15.42 4.31
CA GLN A 207 1.67 16.36 3.50
C GLN A 207 0.80 15.64 2.46
N VAL A 208 1.29 14.59 1.81
CA VAL A 208 0.50 13.76 0.88
C VAL A 208 -0.67 13.12 1.62
N ARG A 209 -0.40 12.56 2.81
CA ARG A 209 -1.42 11.96 3.66
C ARG A 209 -2.42 13.00 4.16
N HIS A 210 -2.00 14.18 4.59
CA HIS A 210 -2.92 15.28 4.93
C HIS A 210 -3.84 15.66 3.76
N LYS A 211 -3.31 15.68 2.54
CA LYS A 211 -4.11 15.97 1.34
C LYS A 211 -5.15 14.88 1.04
N SER A 212 -4.89 13.61 1.37
CA SER A 212 -5.86 12.54 1.15
C SER A 212 -7.13 12.73 2.01
N PHE A 213 -6.99 13.31 3.20
CA PHE A 213 -8.12 13.69 4.06
C PHE A 213 -8.91 14.92 3.57
N GLY A 214 -8.48 15.63 2.52
CA GLY A 214 -9.10 16.89 2.11
C GLY A 214 -10.60 16.78 1.79
N LYS A 215 -11.03 15.67 1.18
CA LYS A 215 -12.47 15.42 0.90
C LYS A 215 -13.28 15.25 2.19
N VAL A 216 -12.75 14.44 3.10
CA VAL A 216 -13.34 14.14 4.42
C VAL A 216 -13.44 15.43 5.24
N GLN A 217 -12.36 16.20 5.32
CA GLN A 217 -12.33 17.50 5.99
C GLN A 217 -13.39 18.48 5.45
N GLY A 218 -13.53 18.57 4.13
CA GLY A 218 -14.58 19.40 3.52
C GLY A 218 -15.98 18.99 3.95
N GLU A 219 -16.21 17.69 4.17
CA GLU A 219 -17.49 17.19 4.67
C GLU A 219 -17.70 17.47 6.16
N PHE A 220 -16.66 17.31 6.99
CA PHE A 220 -16.69 17.73 8.41
C PHE A 220 -17.03 19.21 8.55
N GLN A 221 -16.44 20.07 7.71
CA GLN A 221 -16.76 21.51 7.67
C GLN A 221 -18.21 21.78 7.29
N ARG A 222 -18.73 21.10 6.24
CA ARG A 222 -20.14 21.24 5.84
C ARG A 222 -21.11 20.85 6.94
N ARG A 223 -20.75 19.87 7.77
CA ARG A 223 -21.55 19.38 8.89
C ARG A 223 -21.29 20.11 10.21
N ASN A 224 -20.46 21.16 10.19
CA ASN A 224 -20.08 21.97 11.37
C ASN A 224 -19.48 21.14 12.53
N LEU A 225 -18.74 20.09 12.19
CA LEU A 225 -18.07 19.22 13.15
C LEU A 225 -16.66 19.73 13.43
N GLN A 226 -16.27 19.74 14.71
CA GLN A 226 -14.93 20.15 15.13
C GLN A 226 -13.93 19.02 14.88
N TYR A 227 -12.85 19.34 14.17
CA TYR A 227 -11.77 18.38 13.90
C TYR A 227 -10.40 19.04 13.98
N THR A 228 -9.36 18.24 14.14
CA THR A 228 -7.97 18.67 14.17
C THR A 228 -7.11 17.60 13.53
N MET A 229 -6.13 17.98 12.71
CA MET A 229 -5.14 17.04 12.18
C MET A 229 -4.00 16.89 13.18
N ILE A 230 -3.64 15.64 13.49
CA ILE A 230 -2.48 15.31 14.32
C ILE A 230 -1.26 15.17 13.40
N PHE A 231 -0.09 15.45 13.96
CA PHE A 231 1.19 15.14 13.35
C PHE A 231 1.29 13.63 13.04
N GLN A 232 1.78 13.27 11.83
CA GLN A 232 1.66 11.94 11.17
C GLN A 232 0.29 11.60 10.55
N ALA A 233 -0.58 12.60 10.39
CA ALA A 233 -1.80 12.55 9.57
C ALA A 233 -2.99 11.75 10.10
N GLY A 234 -3.08 11.58 11.43
CA GLY A 234 -4.35 11.17 12.05
C GLY A 234 -5.37 12.31 12.05
N LEU A 235 -6.61 12.04 11.68
CA LEU A 235 -7.73 12.97 11.84
C LEU A 235 -8.35 12.76 13.21
N LYS A 236 -8.34 13.81 14.05
CA LYS A 236 -9.00 13.85 15.35
C LYS A 236 -10.33 14.56 15.22
N VAL A 237 -11.42 13.90 15.60
CA VAL A 237 -12.75 14.52 15.65
C VAL A 237 -13.14 14.74 17.10
N ILE A 238 -13.66 15.93 17.39
CA ILE A 238 -14.15 16.33 18.70
C ILE A 238 -15.67 16.40 18.61
N ALA A 239 -16.36 15.41 19.20
CA ALA A 239 -17.81 15.43 19.34
C ALA A 239 -18.21 15.93 20.74
N GLU A 240 -19.39 16.55 20.83
CA GLU A 240 -19.92 17.35 21.95
C GLU A 240 -19.36 16.97 23.33
N GLY A 241 -18.36 17.74 23.77
CA GLY A 241 -17.84 17.75 25.14
C GLY A 241 -16.61 16.90 25.42
N LEU A 242 -16.53 15.63 24.97
CA LEU A 242 -15.47 14.71 25.46
C LEU A 242 -15.04 13.56 24.53
N TRP A 243 -15.77 13.26 23.45
CA TRP A 243 -15.47 12.08 22.63
C TRP A 243 -14.44 12.42 21.54
N LEU A 244 -13.28 11.75 21.63
CA LEU A 244 -12.17 11.89 20.69
C LEU A 244 -12.08 10.64 19.82
N TRP A 245 -12.44 10.80 18.55
CA TRP A 245 -12.21 9.76 17.54
C TRP A 245 -10.91 10.07 16.80
N PHE A 246 -10.12 9.03 16.56
CA PHE A 246 -8.87 9.09 15.81
C PHE A 246 -9.01 8.20 14.57
N PHE A 247 -8.74 8.77 13.41
CA PHE A 247 -8.76 8.05 12.14
C PHE A 247 -7.39 8.13 11.48
N ASP A 248 -6.80 6.98 11.21
CA ASP A 248 -5.50 6.89 10.54
C ASP A 248 -5.66 6.84 9.01
N ALA A 249 -6.84 6.42 8.53
CA ALA A 249 -7.20 6.38 7.11
C ALA A 249 -8.41 7.28 6.79
N PRO A 250 -8.43 7.95 5.62
CA PRO A 250 -9.55 8.76 5.20
C PRO A 250 -10.81 7.93 4.93
N GLU A 251 -10.67 6.67 4.53
CA GLU A 251 -11.79 5.75 4.28
C GLU A 251 -12.57 5.47 5.59
N GLU A 252 -11.87 5.19 6.68
CA GLU A 252 -12.49 4.94 8.00
C GLU A 252 -13.29 6.17 8.49
N ALA A 253 -12.72 7.36 8.30
CA ALA A 253 -13.40 8.61 8.65
C ALA A 253 -14.64 8.86 7.76
N TRP A 254 -14.60 8.45 6.51
CA TRP A 254 -15.74 8.54 5.59
C TRP A 254 -16.85 7.56 5.97
N GLU A 255 -16.50 6.31 6.26
CA GLU A 255 -17.44 5.30 6.77
C GLU A 255 -18.11 5.79 8.06
N TRP A 256 -17.34 6.41 8.96
CA TRP A 256 -17.87 7.01 10.18
C TRP A 256 -18.87 8.15 9.89
N LEU A 257 -18.60 8.99 8.90
CA LEU A 257 -19.54 10.04 8.45
C LEU A 257 -20.80 9.46 7.81
N GLU A 258 -20.71 8.34 7.09
CA GLU A 258 -21.84 7.66 6.45
C GLU A 258 -22.70 6.87 7.43
N ALA A 259 -22.08 6.28 8.46
CA ALA A 259 -22.77 5.51 9.50
C ALA A 259 -23.80 6.34 10.28
N GLY A 260 -23.75 7.68 10.19
CA GLY A 260 -24.75 8.57 10.78
C GLY A 260 -24.85 8.41 12.29
N THR A 261 -23.78 7.96 12.94
CA THR A 261 -23.70 7.77 14.39
C THR A 261 -24.14 9.07 15.05
N ARG A 262 -25.24 9.06 15.82
CA ARG A 262 -25.71 10.26 16.53
C ARG A 262 -24.57 10.79 17.41
N TRP A 263 -24.02 11.94 17.03
CA TRP A 263 -23.01 12.71 17.73
C TRP A 263 -23.65 13.82 18.54
#